data_AF-A0A7W4Z8Y5-F1
#
_entry.id   AF-A0A7W4Z8Y5-F1
#
_cell.length_a   1.000
_cell.length_b   1.000
_cell.length_c   1.000
_cell.angle_alpha   90.00
_cell.angle_beta   90.00
_cell.angle_gamma   90.00
#
_symmetry.space_group_name_H-M   'P 1'
#
loop_
_entity.id
_entity.type
_entity.pdbx_description
1 polymer ?
#
loop_
_entity_poly.entity_id
_entity_poly.type
_entity_poly.pdbx_seq_one_letter_code
_entity_poly.pdbx_strand_id
1 'polypeptide(L)' 'MKFQLTSYPGVKHGFTNPAATGRGEKFGIPLAYSETAARDAWDGAVNFYRKLFG' A
#
# COMPACT_ATOMS: atom_id res chain seq x y z
N MET A 1 -4.47 -22.40 6.04
CA MET A 1 -3.70 -21.15 6.02
C MET A 1 -4.55 -20.03 6.60
N LYS A 2 -4.04 -19.27 7.59
CA LYS A 2 -4.78 -18.14 8.18
C LYS A 2 -4.58 -16.89 7.32
N PHE A 3 -5.56 -15.98 7.34
CA PHE A 3 -5.44 -14.68 6.68
C PHE A 3 -4.34 -13.83 7.34
N GLN A 4 -3.71 -12.93 6.57
CA GLN A 4 -2.80 -11.91 7.08
C GLN A 4 -3.37 -10.54 6.74
N LEU A 5 -3.44 -9.65 7.73
CA LEU A 5 -3.88 -8.27 7.59
C LEU A 5 -2.78 -7.36 8.15
N THR A 6 -2.29 -6.44 7.32
CA THR A 6 -1.36 -5.37 7.73
C THR A 6 -2.09 -4.03 7.62
N SER A 7 -2.12 -3.27 8.70
CA SER A 7 -2.72 -1.94 8.76
C SER A 7 -1.63 -0.87 8.84
N TYR A 8 -1.78 0.21 8.08
CA TYR A 8 -0.86 1.34 8.06
C TYR A 8 -1.54 2.60 8.62
N PRO A 9 -1.38 2.92 9.92
CA PRO A 9 -1.97 4.10 10.52
C PRO A 9 -1.55 5.39 9.80
N GLY A 10 -2.51 6.25 9.47
CA GLY A 10 -2.26 7.55 8.82
C GLY A 10 -2.01 7.49 7.31
N VAL A 11 -1.93 6.31 6.70
CA VAL A 11 -1.76 6.14 5.26
C VAL A 11 -3.11 6.29 4.54
N LYS A 12 -3.11 7.04 3.43
CA LYS A 12 -4.31 7.39 2.66
C LYS A 12 -4.58 6.37 1.55
N HIS A 13 -5.77 6.44 0.95
CA HIS A 13 -6.07 5.62 -0.22
C HIS A 13 -5.11 5.93 -1.38
N GLY A 14 -4.79 4.93 -2.21
CA GLY A 14 -3.83 5.05 -3.32
C GLY A 14 -2.36 5.13 -2.93
N PHE A 15 -2.00 4.73 -1.70
CA PHE A 15 -0.63 4.80 -1.19
C PHE A 15 0.43 4.06 -1.99
N THR A 16 0.05 3.11 -2.84
CA THR A 16 0.95 2.38 -3.75
C THR A 16 1.20 3.09 -5.09
N ASN A 17 0.45 4.16 -5.39
CA ASN A 17 0.54 4.88 -6.66
C ASN A 17 1.25 6.23 -6.47
N PRO A 18 2.45 6.43 -7.04
CA PRO A 18 3.17 7.71 -6.95
C PRO A 18 2.38 8.95 -7.42
N ALA A 19 1.43 8.77 -8.35
CA ALA A 19 0.58 9.86 -8.83
C ALA A 19 -0.61 10.20 -7.90
N ALA A 20 -0.79 9.47 -6.80
CA ALA A 20 -1.94 9.64 -5.91
C ALA A 20 -1.98 11.01 -5.22
N THR A 21 -0.84 11.51 -4.74
CA THR A 21 -0.76 12.79 -4.02
C THR A 21 -1.26 13.94 -4.88
N GLY A 22 -0.74 14.08 -6.11
CA GLY A 22 -1.16 15.16 -7.01
C GLY A 22 -2.64 15.08 -7.40
N ARG A 23 -3.22 13.87 -7.50
CA ARG A 23 -4.67 13.70 -7.73
C ARG A 23 -5.48 14.05 -6.49
N GLY A 24 -5.02 13.65 -5.30
CA GLY A 24 -5.64 14.00 -4.03
C GLY A 24 -5.73 15.51 -3.83
N GLU A 25 -4.64 16.23 -4.13
CA GLU A 25 -4.58 17.69 -4.11
C GLU A 25 -5.50 18.31 -5.16
N LYS A 26 -5.43 17.86 -6.42
CA LYS A 26 -6.23 18.40 -7.53
C LYS A 26 -7.74 18.33 -7.30
N PHE A 27 -8.21 17.23 -6.72
CA PHE A 27 -9.65 16.95 -6.56
C PHE A 27 -10.14 17.11 -5.13
N GLY A 28 -9.27 17.45 -4.17
CA GLY A 28 -9.63 17.63 -2.76
C GLY A 28 -10.09 16.34 -2.06
N ILE A 29 -9.52 15.19 -2.43
CA ILE A 29 -9.91 13.86 -1.90
C ILE A 29 -8.76 13.21 -1.12
N PRO A 30 -9.04 12.29 -0.16
CA PRO A 30 -8.01 11.71 0.71
C PRO A 30 -7.20 10.62 0.00
N LEU A 31 -6.40 11.04 -0.97
CA LEU A 31 -5.47 10.24 -1.77
C LEU A 31 -4.05 10.77 -1.57
N ALA A 32 -3.10 9.89 -1.26
CA ALA A 32 -1.68 10.24 -1.20
C ALA A 32 -0.81 9.01 -1.36
N TYR A 33 0.34 9.18 -2.02
CA TYR A 33 1.39 8.18 -2.11
C TYR A 33 2.12 8.07 -0.76
N SER A 34 2.49 6.85 -0.37
CA SER A 34 3.40 6.60 0.76
C SER A 34 4.41 5.54 0.35
N GLU A 35 5.66 5.96 0.09
CA GLU A 35 6.71 5.05 -0.34
C GLU A 35 6.96 3.93 0.68
N THR A 36 6.99 4.27 1.97
CA THR A 36 7.21 3.29 3.04
C THR A 36 6.12 2.22 3.03
N ALA A 37 4.85 2.61 3.00
CA ALA A 37 3.74 1.65 2.99
C ALA A 37 3.64 0.87 1.67
N ALA A 38 3.99 1.49 0.55
CA ALA A 38 4.02 0.83 -0.75
C ALA A 38 5.07 -0.29 -0.78
N ARG A 39 6.28 -0.01 -0.28
CA ARG A 39 7.36 -1.00 -0.19
C ARG A 39 7.01 -2.13 0.77
N ASP A 40 6.54 -1.82 1.98
CA ASP A 40 6.16 -2.85 2.96
C ASP A 40 5.02 -3.75 2.45
N ALA A 41 3.99 -3.16 1.81
CA ALA A 41 2.90 -3.92 1.22
C ALA A 41 3.38 -4.84 0.09
N TRP A 42 4.29 -4.36 -0.76
CA TRP A 42 4.87 -5.15 -1.84
C TRP A 42 5.68 -6.33 -1.32
N ASP A 43 6.61 -6.07 -0.40
CA ASP A 43 7.46 -7.10 0.19
C ASP A 43 6.63 -8.12 0.98
N GLY A 44 5.60 -7.66 1.69
CA GLY A 44 4.63 -8.51 2.37
C GLY A 44 3.92 -9.46 1.41
N ALA A 45 3.45 -8.96 0.26
CA ALA A 45 2.80 -9.77 -0.76
C ALA A 45 3.76 -10.80 -1.39
N VAL A 46 4.96 -10.38 -1.76
CA VAL A 46 5.99 -11.27 -2.32
C VAL A 46 6.35 -12.38 -1.32
N ASN A 47 6.55 -12.04 -0.05
CA ASN A 47 6.87 -13.01 0.99
C ASN A 47 5.70 -13.97 1.27
N PHE A 48 4.46 -13.50 1.20
CA PHE A 48 3.28 -14.35 1.30
C PHE A 48 3.24 -15.38 0.16
N TYR A 49 3.47 -14.95 -1.09
CA TYR A 49 3.48 -15.86 -2.23
C TYR A 49 4.64 -16.86 -2.19
N ARG A 50 5.83 -16.43 -1.76
CA ARG A 50 6.98 -17.34 -1.56
C ARG A 50 6.67 -18.45 -0.56
N LYS A 51 5.92 -18.17 0.51
CA LYS A 51 5.51 -19.21 1.48
C LYS A 51 4.51 -20.23 0.92
N LEU A 52 3.76 -19.84 -0.11
CA LEU A 52 2.74 -20.69 -0.74
C LEU A 52 3.29 -21.53 -1.87
N PHE A 53 4.22 -20.97 -2.64
CA PHE A 53 4.60 -21.48 -3.95
C PHE A 53 6.12 -21.67 -4.14
N GLY A 54 6.93 -21.23 -3.18
CA GLY A 54 8.37 -21.52 -3.14
C GLY A 54 8.66 -22.77 -2.31
#